data_AF-A0A5C4TNG3-F1
#
_entry.id   AF-A0A5C4TNG3-F1
#
_cell.length_a   1.000
_cell.length_b   1.000
_cell.length_c   1.000
_cell.angle_alpha   90.00
_cell.angle_beta   90.00
_cell.angle_gamma   90.00
#
_symmetry.space_group_name_H-M   'P 1'
#
loop_
_entity.id
_entity.type
_entity.pdbx_description
1 polymer ?
#
loop_
_entity_poly.entity_id
_entity_poly.type
_entity_poly.pdbx_seq_one_letter_code
_entity_poly.pdbx_strand_id
1 'polypeptide(L)' 'VSKKKFKLKSWGIKLAKKKGIKKAVVALARKLAVIMHRMLVDKTEFYYQ' A
#
# COMPACT_ATOMS: atom_id res chain seq x y z
N VAL A 1 14.76 -17.90 -1.71
CA VAL A 1 13.87 -16.87 -1.10
C VAL A 1 12.59 -16.75 -1.91
N SER A 2 11.45 -17.23 -1.40
CA SER A 2 10.15 -17.11 -2.07
C SER A 2 9.71 -15.63 -2.12
N LYS A 3 9.42 -15.09 -3.31
CA LYS A 3 8.95 -13.69 -3.46
C LYS A 3 7.50 -13.57 -2.99
N LYS A 4 7.29 -13.25 -1.70
CA LYS A 4 5.95 -12.93 -1.16
C LYS A 4 5.39 -11.72 -1.90
N LYS A 5 4.34 -11.92 -2.71
CA LYS A 5 3.67 -10.85 -3.47
C LYS A 5 2.68 -10.12 -2.58
N PHE A 6 3.04 -8.92 -2.15
CA PHE A 6 2.12 -8.02 -1.44
C PHE A 6 1.02 -7.50 -2.38
N LYS A 7 -0.25 -7.65 -2.00
CA LYS A 7 -1.42 -7.19 -2.80
C LYS A 7 -1.29 -5.70 -3.15
N LEU A 8 -0.93 -4.86 -2.18
CA LEU A 8 -0.78 -3.41 -2.38
C LEU A 8 0.35 -3.06 -3.37
N LYS A 9 1.49 -3.74 -3.26
CA LYS A 9 2.62 -3.58 -4.19
C LYS A 9 2.21 -3.96 -5.62
N SER A 10 1.52 -5.08 -5.78
CA SER A 10 1.06 -5.53 -7.11
C SER A 10 0.05 -4.56 -7.74
N TRP A 11 -0.82 -3.97 -6.93
CA TRP A 11 -1.76 -2.94 -7.37
C TRP A 11 -1.04 -1.65 -7.80
N GLY A 12 -0.06 -1.19 -7.01
CA GLY A 12 0.76 -0.03 -7.36
C GLY A 12 1.49 -0.19 -8.69
N ILE A 13 2.07 -1.37 -8.94
CA ILE A 13 2.74 -1.69 -10.20
C ILE A 13 1.73 -1.68 -11.37
N LYS A 14 0.55 -2.27 -11.20
CA LYS A 14 -0.52 -2.24 -12.23
C LYS A 14 -0.96 -0.81 -12.51
N LEU A 15 -1.06 0.03 -11.49
CA LEU A 15 -1.47 1.43 -11.63
C LEU A 15 -0.40 2.26 -12.35
N ALA A 16 0.88 2.04 -12.04
CA ALA A 16 2.00 2.69 -12.73
C ALA A 16 1.98 2.39 -14.23
N LYS A 17 1.69 1.14 -14.62
CA LYS A 17 1.53 0.74 -16.04
C LYS A 17 0.37 1.45 -16.74
N LYS A 18 -0.73 1.75 -16.04
CA LYS A 18 -1.95 2.33 -16.64
C LYS A 18 -1.98 3.86 -16.64
N LYS A 19 -1.42 4.51 -15.61
CA LYS A 19 -1.59 5.95 -15.35
C LYS A 19 -0.27 6.71 -15.16
N GLY A 20 0.86 6.00 -15.23
CA GLY A 20 2.19 6.56 -15.01
C GLY A 20 2.63 6.53 -13.54
N ILE A 21 3.95 6.57 -13.34
CA ILE A 21 4.58 6.37 -12.02
C ILE A 21 4.18 7.46 -11.03
N LYS A 22 4.19 8.74 -11.43
CA LYS A 22 3.86 9.88 -10.54
C LYS A 22 2.48 9.72 -9.90
N LYS A 23 1.46 9.38 -10.70
CA LYS A 23 0.08 9.15 -10.21
C LYS A 23 -0.02 7.89 -9.35
N ALA A 24 0.74 6.85 -9.69
CA ALA A 24 0.75 5.62 -8.92
C ALA A 24 1.36 5.80 -7.52
N VAL A 25 2.45 6.57 -7.38
CA VAL A 25 3.07 6.87 -6.08
C VAL A 25 2.09 7.62 -5.18
N VAL A 26 1.46 8.69 -5.68
CA VAL A 26 0.48 9.47 -4.91
C VAL A 26 -0.69 8.59 -4.46
N ALA A 27 -1.22 7.75 -5.35
CA ALA A 27 -2.32 6.85 -5.02
C ALA A 27 -1.91 5.77 -3.99
N LEU A 28 -0.67 5.27 -4.06
CA LEU A 28 -0.13 4.33 -3.08
C LEU A 28 -0.02 4.98 -1.70
N ALA A 29 0.56 6.19 -1.63
CA ALA A 29 0.72 6.96 -0.40
C ALA A 29 -0.63 7.24 0.27
N ARG A 30 -1.63 7.67 -0.51
CA ARG A 30 -2.98 7.93 0.00
C ARG A 30 -3.64 6.68 0.57
N LYS A 31 -3.47 5.52 -0.08
CA LYS A 31 -3.99 4.26 0.42
C LYS A 31 -3.28 3.77 1.68
N LEU A 32 -1.96 3.96 1.77
CA LEU A 32 -1.17 3.68 2.97
C LEU A 32 -1.62 4.56 4.15
N ALA A 33 -1.76 5.87 3.93
CA ALA A 33 -2.20 6.81 4.94
C ALA A 33 -3.56 6.43 5.55
N VAL A 34 -4.52 6.01 4.71
CA VAL A 34 -5.84 5.55 5.20
C VAL A 34 -5.73 4.28 6.03
N ILE A 35 -4.92 3.31 5.61
CA ILE A 35 -4.71 2.07 6.37
C ILE A 35 -4.08 2.37 7.73
N MET A 36 -3.02 3.18 7.74
CA MET A 36 -2.31 3.55 8.98
C MET A 36 -3.20 4.38 9.90
N HIS A 37 -3.98 5.32 9.36
CA HIS A 37 -4.92 6.11 10.14
C HIS A 37 -6.02 5.24 10.77
N ARG A 38 -6.56 4.27 10.01
CA ARG A 38 -7.52 3.31 10.56
C ARG A 38 -6.92 2.44 11.65
N MET A 39 -5.72 1.90 11.44
CA MET A 39 -5.02 1.12 12.47
C MET A 39 -4.81 1.93 13.76
N LEU A 40 -4.50 3.22 13.63
CA LEU A 40 -4.33 4.13 14.76
C LEU A 40 -5.65 4.39 15.50
N VAL A 41 -6.75 4.61 14.78
CA VAL A 41 -8.08 4.85 15.37
C VAL A 41 -8.65 3.59 16.01
N ASP A 42 -8.49 2.44 15.34
CA ASP A 42 -9.02 1.15 15.78
C ASP A 42 -8.18 0.50 16.91
N LYS A 43 -7.11 1.18 17.38
CA LYS A 43 -6.12 0.69 18.36
C LYS A 43 -5.58 -0.71 18.04
N THR A 44 -5.58 -1.11 16.77
CA THR A 44 -5.08 -2.41 16.36
C THR A 44 -3.56 -2.41 16.47
N GLU A 45 -3.01 -3.33 17.26
CA GLU A 45 -1.56 -3.47 17.39
C GLU A 45 -0.95 -3.85 16.04
N PHE A 46 0.14 -3.17 15.69
CA PHE A 46 0.93 -3.52 14.53
C PHE A 46 1.80 -4.72 14.87
N TYR A 47 1.41 -5.91 14.39
CA TYR A 47 2.20 -7.12 14.52
C TYR A 47 3.38 -7.09 13.54
N TYR A 48 4.58 -6.81 14.05
CA TYR A 48 5.83 -7.08 13.35
C TYR A 48 6.20 -8.55 13.55
N GLN A 49 6.25 -9.32 12.46
CA GLN A 49 6.70 -10.72 12.42
C GLN A 49 7.71 -10.90 11.29
#